data_AF-A0A851H6N1-F1
#
_entry.id   AF-A0A851H6N1-F1
#
_cell.length_a   1.000
_cell.length_b   1.000
_cell.length_c   1.000
_cell.angle_alpha   90.00
_cell.angle_beta   90.00
_cell.angle_gamma   90.00
#
_symmetry.space_group_name_H-M   'P 1'
#
loop_
_entity.id
_entity.type
_entity.pdbx_description
1 polymer ?
#
loop_
_entity_poly.entity_id
_entity_poly.type
_entity_poly.pdbx_seq_one_letter_code
_entity_poly.pdbx_strand_id
1 'polypeptide(L)'
;MNILRLLNESDYIQVNNQFIKPDQHGASEEFADEDDIVLEAHVDGQNLVLTLGELEDATPLADGGFWLEGVGYLRFLSRQSLH
;
A
#
# COMPACT_ATOMS: atom_id res chain seq x y z
N MET A 1 11.15 -3.49 8.05
CA MET A 1 10.85 -2.46 7.04
C MET A 1 9.44 -1.99 7.35
N ASN A 2 9.23 -0.70 7.63
CA ASN A 2 7.90 -0.23 8.04
C ASN A 2 7.05 0.03 6.78
N ILE A 3 6.09 -0.84 6.48
CA ILE A 3 5.25 -0.73 5.28
C ILE A 3 4.35 0.51 5.33
N LEU A 4 3.96 0.93 6.54
CA LEU A 4 3.19 2.16 6.77
C LEU A 4 3.98 3.41 6.38
N ARG A 5 5.29 3.40 6.64
CA ARG A 5 6.17 4.47 6.19
C ARG A 5 6.26 4.54 4.67
N LEU A 6 6.38 3.39 4.00
CA LEU A 6 6.40 3.32 2.53
C LEU A 6 5.09 3.84 1.93
N LEU A 7 3.96 3.52 2.56
CA LEU A 7 2.65 4.04 2.19
C LEU A 7 2.59 5.57 2.36
N ASN A 8 2.99 6.10 3.52
CA ASN A 8 2.99 7.53 3.83
C ASN A 8 3.92 8.35 2.92
N GLU A 9 5.02 7.77 2.46
CA GLU A 9 5.98 8.40 1.55
C GLU A 9 5.60 8.19 0.06
N SER A 10 4.54 7.43 -0.24
CA SER A 10 4.12 7.14 -1.61
C SER A 10 3.21 8.21 -2.21
N ASP A 11 3.49 8.59 -3.46
CA ASP A 11 2.62 9.43 -4.26
C ASP A 11 1.56 8.60 -5.00
N TYR A 12 1.95 7.37 -5.36
CA TYR A 12 1.11 6.40 -6.06
C TYR A 12 1.37 5.00 -5.49
N ILE A 13 0.37 4.15 -5.59
CA ILE A 13 0.50 2.73 -5.33
C ILE A 13 0.13 2.02 -6.63
N GLN A 14 0.94 1.08 -7.06
CA GLN A 14 0.60 0.18 -8.16
C GLN A 14 -0.08 -1.06 -7.57
N VAL A 15 -1.32 -1.33 -7.96
CA VAL A 15 -2.06 -2.55 -7.62
C VAL A 15 -2.39 -3.29 -8.91
N ASN A 16 -1.87 -4.50 -9.12
CA ASN A 16 -2.16 -5.32 -10.31
C ASN A 16 -2.06 -4.56 -11.65
N ASN A 17 -1.00 -3.75 -11.83
CA ASN A 17 -0.77 -2.86 -12.99
C ASN A 17 -1.66 -1.62 -13.12
N GLN A 18 -2.46 -1.31 -12.11
CA GLN A 18 -3.20 -0.05 -12.01
C GLN A 18 -2.55 0.88 -11.01
N PHE A 19 -2.45 2.16 -11.37
CA PHE A 19 -1.95 3.19 -10.46
C PHE A 19 -3.12 3.81 -9.73
N ILE A 20 -3.12 3.66 -8.41
CA ILE A 20 -4.04 4.36 -7.53
C ILE A 20 -3.29 5.50 -6.85
N LYS A 21 -4.00 6.61 -6.64
CA LYS A 21 -3.53 7.67 -5.75
C LYS A 21 -4.16 7.40 -4.39
N PRO A 22 -3.37 7.11 -3.35
CA PRO A 22 -3.93 6.95 -2.02
C PRO A 22 -4.66 8.22 -1.62
N ASP A 23 -5.92 8.08 -1.18
CA ASP A 23 -6.61 9.17 -0.51
C ASP A 23 -5.85 9.44 0.79
N GLN A 24 -5.30 10.66 0.89
CA GLN A 24 -4.28 11.03 1.86
C GLN A 24 -4.79 10.90 3.30
N HIS A 25 -4.67 9.71 3.88
CA HIS A 25 -4.72 9.48 5.31
C HIS A 25 -3.32 9.14 5.77
N GLY A 26 -2.62 10.14 6.30
CA GLY A 26 -1.35 9.93 7.00
C GLY A 26 -1.62 9.13 8.27
N ALA A 27 -1.55 7.81 8.15
CA ALA A 27 -1.68 6.92 9.28
C ALA A 27 -0.48 7.15 10.20
N SER A 28 -0.75 7.42 11.48
CA SER A 28 0.29 7.74 12.44
C SER A 28 1.08 6.47 12.77
N GLU A 29 2.36 6.43 12.37
CA GLU A 29 3.23 5.26 12.62
C GLU A 29 3.32 4.87 14.11
N GLU A 30 3.07 5.79 15.03
CA GLU A 30 3.13 5.55 16.48
C GLU A 30 1.82 5.07 17.12
N PHE A 31 0.69 5.22 16.41
CA PHE A 31 -0.65 4.96 16.97
C PHE A 31 -1.50 4.03 16.10
N ALA A 32 -1.01 3.61 14.93
CA ALA A 32 -1.73 2.72 14.05
C ALA A 32 -1.75 1.29 14.63
N ASP A 33 -2.91 0.66 14.58
CA ASP A 33 -3.17 -0.72 14.98
C ASP A 33 -3.32 -1.63 13.73
N GLU A 34 -3.16 -2.94 13.90
CA GLU A 34 -3.26 -3.94 12.81
C GLU A 34 -4.63 -3.95 12.12
N ASP A 35 -5.68 -3.56 12.85
CA ASP A 35 -7.06 -3.46 12.36
C ASP A 35 -7.35 -2.12 11.67
N ASP A 36 -6.43 -1.14 11.72
CA ASP A 36 -6.66 0.17 11.12
C ASP A 36 -6.65 0.07 9.59
N ILE A 37 -7.69 0.65 8.97
CA ILE A 37 -7.75 0.78 7.52
C ILE A 37 -6.75 1.85 7.08
N VAL A 38 -5.76 1.44 6.30
CA VAL A 38 -4.67 2.31 5.83
C VAL A 38 -4.71 2.53 4.32
N LEU A 39 -5.40 1.68 3.56
CA LEU A 39 -5.59 1.86 2.13
C LEU A 39 -7.03 1.60 1.72
N GLU A 40 -7.64 2.58 1.07
CA GLU A 40 -8.91 2.42 0.37
C GLU A 40 -8.73 2.89 -1.08
N ALA A 41 -9.13 2.05 -2.04
CA ALA A 41 -9.02 2.37 -3.44
C ALA A 41 -10.04 1.64 -4.30
N HIS A 42 -10.33 2.18 -5.47
CA HIS A 42 -11.15 1.51 -6.47
C HIS A 42 -10.24 0.93 -7.56
N VAL A 43 -10.15 -0.39 -7.66
CA VAL A 43 -9.27 -1.14 -8.58
C VAL A 43 -10.14 -2.13 -9.36
N ASP A 44 -10.04 -2.13 -10.69
CA ASP A 44 -10.77 -3.06 -11.56
C ASP A 44 -12.29 -3.17 -11.31
N GLY A 45 -12.93 -2.06 -10.92
CA GLY A 45 -14.37 -2.03 -10.64
C GLY A 45 -14.75 -2.52 -9.24
N GLN A 46 -13.77 -2.80 -8.38
CA GLN A 46 -13.96 -3.27 -7.01
C GLN A 46 -13.34 -2.29 -6.01
N ASN A 47 -13.92 -2.20 -4.81
CA ASN A 47 -13.33 -1.47 -3.71
C ASN A 47 -12.32 -2.38 -3.01
N LEU A 48 -11.06 -1.97 -3.04
CA LEU A 48 -9.98 -2.51 -2.25
C LEU A 48 -9.91 -1.73 -0.93
N VAL A 49 -10.01 -2.42 0.19
CA VAL A 49 -9.85 -1.88 1.54
C VAL A 49 -8.85 -2.78 2.23
N LEU A 50 -7.72 -2.22 2.68
CA LEU A 50 -6.68 -2.96 3.38
C LEU A 50 -6.43 -2.37 4.75
N THR A 51 -6.31 -3.27 5.73
CA THR A 51 -5.83 -2.92 7.06
C THR A 51 -4.30 -2.91 7.11
N LEU A 52 -3.75 -2.33 8.18
CA LEU A 52 -2.31 -2.35 8.43
C LEU A 52 -1.79 -3.78 8.55
N GLY A 53 -2.49 -4.64 9.30
CA GLY A 53 -2.09 -6.04 9.49
C GLY A 53 -2.04 -6.81 8.18
N GLU A 54 -3.03 -6.62 7.31
CA GLU A 54 -3.02 -7.22 5.96
C GLU A 54 -1.80 -6.74 5.14
N LEU A 55 -1.46 -5.46 5.21
CA LEU A 55 -0.27 -4.93 4.53
C LEU A 55 1.03 -5.45 5.16
N GLU A 56 1.12 -5.57 6.48
CA GLU A 56 2.31 -6.10 7.17
C GLU A 56 2.57 -7.57 6.86
N ASP A 57 1.52 -8.34 6.58
CA ASP A 57 1.60 -9.73 6.12
C ASP A 57 2.03 -9.88 4.64
N ALA A 58 2.13 -8.77 3.89
CA ALA A 58 2.52 -8.81 2.49
C ALA A 58 3.96 -9.31 2.32
N THR A 59 4.14 -10.24 1.38
CA THR A 59 5.45 -10.84 1.10
C THR A 59 6.28 -9.90 0.21
N PRO A 60 7.47 -9.43 0.65
CA PRO A 60 8.31 -8.57 -0.17
C PRO A 60 8.88 -9.33 -1.39
N LEU A 61 8.94 -8.65 -2.53
CA LEU A 61 9.45 -9.17 -3.80
C LEU A 61 10.80 -8.54 -4.17
N ALA A 62 11.55 -9.22 -5.05
CA ALA A 62 12.91 -8.81 -5.44
C ALA A 62 12.98 -7.48 -6.21
N ASP A 63 11.87 -7.05 -6.82
CA ASP A 63 11.75 -5.80 -7.58
C ASP A 63 11.35 -4.59 -6.71
N GLY A 64 11.22 -4.79 -5.39
CA GLY A 64 10.76 -3.78 -4.44
C GLY A 64 9.23 -3.67 -4.35
N GLY A 65 8.50 -4.56 -5.02
CA GLY A 65 7.07 -4.75 -4.79
C GLY A 65 6.77 -5.67 -3.61
N PHE A 66 5.49 -5.91 -3.40
CA PHE A 66 4.92 -6.77 -2.36
C PHE A 66 3.82 -7.64 -2.98
N TRP A 67 3.69 -8.86 -2.49
CA TRP A 67 2.60 -9.77 -2.83
C TRP A 67 1.68 -9.95 -1.64
N LEU A 68 0.40 -9.67 -1.83
CA LEU A 68 -0.63 -9.85 -0.82
C LEU A 68 -1.62 -10.92 -1.27
N GLU A 69 -1.80 -11.96 -0.46
CA GLU A 69 -2.74 -13.03 -0.76
C GLU A 69 -4.18 -12.50 -0.87
N GLY A 70 -4.90 -12.92 -1.90
CA GLY A 70 -6.26 -12.43 -2.20
C GLY A 70 -6.34 -11.09 -2.92
N VAL A 71 -5.26 -10.31 -2.96
CA VAL A 71 -5.21 -8.99 -3.62
C VAL A 71 -4.28 -9.01 -4.84
N GLY A 72 -3.06 -9.53 -4.68
CA GLY A 72 -2.06 -9.64 -5.74
C GLY A 72 -0.86 -8.71 -5.52
N TYR A 73 -0.37 -8.11 -6.60
CA TYR A 73 0.85 -7.31 -6.59
C TYR A 73 0.60 -5.88 -6.14
N LEU A 74 1.45 -5.39 -5.23
CA LEU A 74 1.44 -4.04 -4.66
C LEU A 74 2.83 -3.41 -4.80
N ARG A 75 2.90 -2.13 -5.15
CA ARG A 75 4.17 -1.38 -5.11
C ARG A 75 3.95 0.07 -4.75
N PHE A 76 4.66 0.53 -3.73
CA PHE A 76 4.68 1.93 -3.31
C PHE A 76 5.63 2.73 -4.19
N LEU A 77 5.15 3.83 -4.76
CA LEU A 77 5.88 4.65 -5.72
C LEU A 77 5.90 6.10 -5.24
N SER A 78 7.09 6.65 -5.01
CA SER A 78 7.27 8.08 -4.79
C SER A 78 7.83 8.74 -6.06
N ARG A 79 7.47 10.00 -6.30
CA ARG A 79 8.03 10.86 -7.35
C ARG A 79 9.53 11.09 -7.16
N GLN A 80 10.02 11.02 -5.93
CA GLN A 80 11.46 11.12 -5.64
C GLN A 80 12.22 9.86 -6.05
N SER A 81 11.55 8.71 -6.11
CA SER A 81 12.12 7.42 -6.51
C SER A 81 12.06 7.16 -8.03
N LEU A 82 11.45 8.06 -8.80
CA LEU A 82 11.27 7.94 -10.26
C LEU A 82 12.42 8.56 -11.08
N HIS A 83 13.56 8.87 -10.45
CA HIS A 83 14.72 9.52 -11.07
C HIS A 83 15.95 8.61 -11.19
#